data_AF-A0A5C5E8P9-F1
#
_entry.id   AF-A0A5C5E8P9-F1
#
_cell.length_a   1.000
_cell.length_b   1.000
_cell.length_c   1.000
_cell.angle_alpha   90.00
_cell.angle_beta   90.00
_cell.angle_gamma   90.00
#
_symmetry.space_group_name_H-M   'P 1'
#
loop_
_entity.id
_entity.type
_entity.pdbx_description
1 polymer ?
#
loop_
_entity_poly.entity_id
_entity_poly.type
_entity_poly.pdbx_seq_one_letter_code
_entity_poly.pdbx_strand_id
1 'polypeptide(L)'
;MKGEIVMPKLSQLARYLVYSYENHTAARFGDNELKLQAMLYFAQRECLAVVGEPLFEESFEGWEEGPVLPELHFFFEEGYDPFEPLEMKKLTEREQFILDRIVFDYGQYEGWYLADLARREASWRNSRISVAAEATEPKLLELADIREDAKKVRIYDSLFDVYLDELEEFEGEVLEP
;
A
#
# COMPACT_ATOMS: atom_id res chain seq x y z
N MET A 1 12.73 21.29 -17.74
CA MET A 1 13.64 20.36 -17.06
C MET A 1 13.57 20.64 -15.57
N LYS A 2 12.69 19.94 -14.87
CA LYS A 2 12.65 19.78 -13.42
C LYS A 2 11.66 18.65 -13.19
N GLY A 3 12.19 17.44 -13.07
CA GLY A 3 11.46 16.18 -13.00
C GLY A 3 12.49 15.13 -12.60
N GLU A 4 13.04 15.33 -11.41
CA GLU A 4 14.07 14.54 -10.73
C GLU A 4 14.10 15.25 -9.37
N ILE A 5 13.47 14.74 -8.32
CA ILE A 5 13.78 13.49 -7.63
C ILE A 5 12.45 12.85 -7.17
N VAL A 6 11.87 11.96 -7.96
CA VAL A 6 11.12 10.85 -7.35
C VAL A 6 12.18 9.79 -7.07
N MET A 7 12.31 9.34 -5.82
CA MET A 7 13.26 8.27 -5.52
C MET A 7 12.95 7.05 -6.41
N PRO A 8 13.95 6.46 -7.06
CA PRO A 8 13.72 5.55 -8.18
C PRO A 8 12.92 4.31 -7.79
N LYS A 9 12.95 3.92 -6.51
CA LYS A 9 12.27 2.73 -6.02
C LYS A 9 10.78 2.96 -5.78
N LEU A 10 10.38 4.01 -5.07
CA LEU A 10 8.96 4.28 -4.81
C LEU A 10 8.18 4.52 -6.11
N SER A 11 8.75 5.31 -7.03
CA SER A 11 8.19 5.49 -8.38
C SER A 11 7.98 4.16 -9.08
N GLN A 12 8.96 3.27 -9.01
CA GLN A 12 8.88 1.95 -9.64
C GLN A 12 7.77 1.07 -9.02
N LEU A 13 7.57 1.12 -7.70
CA LEU A 13 6.48 0.40 -7.03
C LEU A 13 5.10 0.96 -7.44
N ALA A 14 4.96 2.29 -7.50
CA ALA A 14 3.74 2.94 -7.96
C ALA A 14 3.39 2.56 -9.41
N ARG A 15 4.39 2.62 -10.30
CA ARG A 15 4.26 2.18 -11.70
C ARG A 15 3.85 0.72 -11.80
N TYR A 16 4.44 -0.16 -10.99
CA TYR A 16 4.09 -1.57 -10.96
C TYR A 16 2.67 -1.81 -10.47
N LEU A 17 2.23 -1.10 -9.42
CA LEU A 17 0.88 -1.20 -8.90
C LEU A 17 -0.15 -0.86 -9.99
N VAL A 18 0.08 0.22 -10.75
CA VAL A 18 -0.76 0.60 -11.88
C VAL A 18 -0.76 -0.49 -12.96
N TYR A 19 0.42 -0.98 -13.35
CA TYR A 19 0.52 -2.07 -14.33
C TYR A 19 -0.17 -3.36 -13.88
N SER A 20 0.02 -3.77 -12.63
CA SER A 20 -0.61 -4.95 -12.05
C SER A 20 -2.13 -4.79 -12.03
N TYR A 21 -2.64 -3.62 -11.63
CA TYR A 21 -4.06 -3.31 -11.68
C TYR A 21 -4.64 -3.48 -13.08
N GLU A 22 -4.02 -2.87 -14.09
CA GLU A 22 -4.56 -2.89 -15.45
C GLU A 22 -4.55 -4.29 -16.05
N ASN A 23 -3.55 -5.12 -15.71
CA ASN A 23 -3.49 -6.52 -16.16
C ASN A 23 -4.49 -7.42 -15.45
N HIS A 24 -4.68 -7.27 -14.14
CA HIS A 24 -5.57 -8.14 -13.37
C HIS A 24 -7.05 -7.78 -13.53
N THR A 25 -7.36 -6.49 -13.71
CA THR A 25 -8.75 -6.03 -13.81
C THR A 25 -9.22 -5.86 -15.25
N ALA A 26 -8.31 -5.83 -16.23
CA ALA A 26 -8.57 -5.43 -17.62
C ALA A 26 -9.21 -4.02 -17.76
N ALA A 27 -9.14 -3.21 -16.70
CA ALA A 27 -9.64 -1.84 -16.67
C ALA A 27 -8.47 -0.87 -16.59
N ARG A 28 -8.61 0.31 -17.20
CA ARG A 28 -7.62 1.37 -17.03
C ARG A 28 -7.61 1.86 -15.59
N PHE A 29 -6.43 2.10 -15.01
CA PHE A 29 -6.32 2.70 -13.68
C PHE A 29 -6.85 4.15 -13.70
N GLY A 30 -6.59 4.86 -14.81
CA GLY A 30 -6.90 6.27 -14.96
C GLY A 30 -5.97 7.16 -14.12
N ASP A 31 -6.28 8.45 -14.05
CA ASP A 31 -5.46 9.42 -13.30
C ASP A 31 -6.00 9.57 -11.86
N ASN A 32 -6.16 8.45 -11.16
CA ASN A 32 -6.78 8.41 -9.84
C ASN A 32 -5.72 8.45 -8.72
N GLU A 33 -5.23 9.65 -8.43
CA GLU A 33 -4.23 9.92 -7.40
C GLU A 33 -4.65 9.36 -6.03
N LEU A 34 -5.90 9.61 -5.62
CA LEU A 34 -6.41 9.16 -4.33
C LEU A 34 -6.40 7.63 -4.19
N LYS A 35 -6.71 6.91 -5.27
CA LYS A 35 -6.64 5.44 -5.31
C LYS A 35 -5.20 4.95 -5.21
N LEU A 36 -4.27 5.54 -5.96
CA LEU A 36 -2.86 5.19 -5.91
C LEU A 36 -2.31 5.35 -4.49
N GLN A 37 -2.54 6.50 -3.87
CA GLN A 37 -2.08 6.84 -2.53
C GLN A 37 -2.66 5.88 -1.47
N ALA A 38 -3.97 5.62 -1.51
CA ALA A 38 -4.62 4.71 -0.57
C ALA A 38 -4.17 3.24 -0.74
N MET A 39 -4.00 2.78 -1.98
CA MET A 39 -3.51 1.42 -2.24
C MET A 39 -2.06 1.26 -1.79
N LEU A 40 -1.18 2.24 -2.01
CA LEU A 40 0.20 2.19 -1.51
C LEU A 40 0.26 2.24 0.02
N TYR A 41 -0.65 2.98 0.67
CA TYR A 41 -0.79 2.93 2.13
C TYR A 41 -1.14 1.52 2.61
N PHE A 42 -2.11 0.86 1.97
CA PHE A 42 -2.44 -0.51 2.30
C PHE A 42 -1.29 -1.49 1.99
N ALA A 43 -0.54 -1.28 0.91
CA ALA A 43 0.65 -2.06 0.59
C ALA A 43 1.73 -1.96 1.68
N GLN A 44 2.00 -0.75 2.19
CA GLN A 44 2.93 -0.55 3.29
C GLN A 44 2.44 -1.26 4.56
N ARG A 45 1.16 -1.10 4.92
CA ARG A 45 0.54 -1.76 6.08
C ARG A 45 0.59 -3.29 5.95
N GLU A 46 0.33 -3.81 4.77
CA GLU A 46 0.31 -5.25 4.51
C GLU A 46 1.70 -5.88 4.48
N CYS A 47 2.69 -5.19 3.91
CA CYS A 47 4.08 -5.62 3.99
C CYS A 47 4.55 -5.72 5.45
N LEU A 48 4.14 -4.76 6.29
CA LEU A 48 4.43 -4.80 7.73
C LEU A 48 3.74 -5.98 8.44
N ALA A 49 2.54 -6.37 8.00
CA ALA A 49 1.82 -7.51 8.56
C ALA A 49 2.46 -8.86 8.17
N VAL A 50 2.81 -9.01 6.89
CA VAL A 50 3.31 -10.27 6.31
C VAL A 50 4.78 -10.48 6.64
N VAL A 51 5.60 -9.42 6.53
CA VAL A 51 7.07 -9.53 6.54
C VAL A 51 7.67 -8.88 7.80
N GLY A 52 6.93 -8.01 8.48
CA GLY A 52 7.46 -7.26 9.63
C GLY A 52 8.37 -6.09 9.23
N GLU A 53 8.60 -5.87 7.93
CA GLU A 53 9.45 -4.81 7.39
C GLU A 53 8.63 -3.88 6.46
N PRO A 54 8.99 -2.59 6.38
CA PRO A 54 8.33 -1.66 5.46
C PRO A 54 8.57 -2.06 3.99
N LEU A 55 7.60 -1.77 3.13
CA LEU A 55 7.74 -1.97 1.68
C LEU A 55 8.69 -0.93 1.06
N PHE A 56 8.63 0.30 1.58
CA PHE A 56 9.47 1.43 1.20
C PHE A 56 9.71 2.36 2.41
N GLU A 57 10.69 3.26 2.32
CA GLU A 57 11.17 4.07 3.46
C GLU A 57 10.44 5.41 3.62
N GLU A 58 9.81 5.89 2.54
CA GLU A 58 9.06 7.13 2.49
C GLU A 58 7.86 7.12 3.44
N SER A 59 7.54 8.30 3.97
CA SER A 59 6.52 8.47 5.00
C SER A 59 5.27 9.11 4.42
N PHE A 60 4.11 8.57 4.80
CA PHE A 60 2.84 9.19 4.46
C PHE A 60 2.58 10.42 5.32
N GLU A 61 1.91 11.41 4.74
CA GLU A 61 1.32 12.56 5.41
C GLU A 61 -0.19 12.37 5.60
N GLY A 62 -0.73 12.86 6.73
CA GLY A 62 -2.14 12.77 7.10
C GLY A 62 -2.98 13.94 6.59
N TRP A 63 -3.30 13.93 5.29
CA TRP A 63 -4.19 14.92 4.67
C TRP A 63 -5.66 14.65 4.97
N GLU A 64 -6.52 15.64 4.71
CA GLU A 64 -7.97 15.51 4.93
C GLU A 64 -8.59 14.42 4.04
N GLU A 65 -8.08 14.30 2.82
CA GLU A 65 -8.53 13.35 1.81
C GLU A 65 -8.11 11.92 2.16
N GLY A 66 -6.96 11.75 2.83
CA GLY A 66 -6.39 10.44 3.15
C GLY A 66 -4.88 10.50 3.40
N PRO A 67 -4.21 9.34 3.50
CA PRO A 67 -2.75 9.29 3.52
C PRO A 67 -2.18 9.68 2.15
N VAL A 68 -1.11 10.49 2.13
CA VAL A 68 -0.44 10.92 0.89
C VAL A 68 1.06 10.72 1.02
N LEU A 69 1.71 10.11 0.03
CA LEU A 69 3.15 10.15 -0.20
C LEU A 69 3.47 11.41 -1.00
N PRO A 70 4.14 12.41 -0.41
CA PRO A 70 4.46 13.66 -1.09
C PRO A 70 5.28 13.44 -2.37
N GLU A 71 6.15 12.43 -2.39
CA GLU A 71 7.00 12.08 -3.53
C GLU A 71 6.21 11.57 -4.74
N LEU A 72 4.97 11.13 -4.52
CA LEU A 72 4.05 10.71 -5.58
C LEU A 72 2.91 11.70 -5.77
N HIS A 73 2.87 12.80 -5.03
CA HIS A 73 1.87 13.83 -5.26
C HIS A 73 2.06 14.39 -6.68
N PHE A 74 0.98 14.43 -7.45
CA PHE A 74 0.99 14.76 -8.90
C PHE A 74 1.59 13.68 -9.82
N PHE A 75 1.73 12.43 -9.38
CA PHE A 75 2.30 11.33 -10.18
C PHE A 75 1.70 11.23 -11.59
N PHE A 76 0.38 11.38 -11.72
CA PHE A 76 -0.30 11.35 -13.02
C PHE A 76 -0.20 12.67 -13.79
N GLU A 77 -0.15 13.82 -13.10
CA GLU A 77 -0.11 15.15 -13.73
C GLU A 77 1.29 15.48 -14.28
N GLU A 78 2.35 15.09 -13.57
CA GLU A 78 3.73 15.25 -14.03
C GLU A 78 4.07 14.29 -15.17
N GLY A 79 3.28 13.23 -15.32
CA GLY A 79 3.50 12.15 -16.27
C GLY A 79 4.52 11.15 -15.74
N TYR A 80 4.25 9.87 -15.96
CA TYR A 80 5.13 8.78 -15.58
C TYR A 80 5.35 7.84 -16.77
N ASP A 81 6.51 7.18 -16.82
CA ASP A 81 6.76 6.12 -17.79
C ASP A 81 5.98 4.86 -17.38
N PRO A 82 5.11 4.26 -18.21
CA PRO A 82 4.43 3.01 -17.87
C PRO A 82 5.41 1.91 -17.46
N PHE A 83 5.02 1.02 -16.54
CA PHE A 83 5.88 -0.11 -16.15
C PHE A 83 5.96 -1.12 -17.31
N GLU A 84 7.18 -1.51 -17.68
CA GLU A 84 7.41 -2.50 -18.73
C GLU A 84 7.70 -3.89 -18.12
N PRO A 85 7.22 -5.00 -18.69
CA PRO A 85 7.47 -6.35 -18.16
C PRO A 85 8.95 -6.70 -17.95
N LEU A 86 9.85 -6.12 -18.75
CA LEU A 86 11.30 -6.27 -18.62
C LEU A 86 11.88 -5.69 -17.32
N GLU A 87 11.11 -4.83 -16.64
CA GLU A 87 11.44 -4.22 -15.36
C GLU A 87 11.07 -5.09 -14.17
N MET A 88 10.33 -6.19 -14.38
CA MET A 88 9.94 -7.12 -13.31
C MET A 88 11.15 -7.59 -12.49
N LYS A 89 12.29 -7.84 -13.17
CA LYS A 89 13.56 -8.23 -12.54
C LYS A 89 14.19 -7.19 -11.61
N LYS A 90 13.68 -5.95 -11.63
CA LYS A 90 14.12 -4.85 -10.74
C LYS A 90 13.29 -4.82 -9.45
N LEU A 91 12.19 -5.57 -9.39
CA LEU A 91 11.40 -5.79 -8.19
C LEU A 91 11.74 -7.14 -7.57
N THR A 92 11.73 -7.19 -6.25
CA THR A 92 11.81 -8.43 -5.49
C THR A 92 10.48 -9.19 -5.60
N GLU A 93 10.51 -10.51 -5.39
CA GLU A 93 9.29 -11.33 -5.33
C GLU A 93 8.34 -10.83 -4.24
N ARG A 94 8.88 -10.38 -3.11
CA ARG A 94 8.13 -9.75 -2.01
C ARG A 94 7.35 -8.53 -2.48
N GLU A 95 8.00 -7.61 -3.19
CA GLU A 95 7.36 -6.38 -3.67
C GLU A 95 6.23 -6.68 -4.66
N GLN A 96 6.47 -7.60 -5.59
CA GLN A 96 5.45 -8.04 -6.55
C GLN A 96 4.25 -8.67 -5.82
N PHE A 97 4.53 -9.63 -4.92
CA PHE A 97 3.51 -10.33 -4.15
C PHE A 97 2.60 -9.37 -3.37
N ILE A 98 3.18 -8.43 -2.61
CA ILE A 98 2.39 -7.46 -1.83
C ILE A 98 1.54 -6.59 -2.75
N LEU A 99 2.11 -6.03 -3.81
CA LEU A 99 1.38 -5.11 -4.69
C LEU A 99 0.27 -5.84 -5.48
N ASP A 100 0.52 -7.06 -5.94
CA ASP A 100 -0.50 -7.88 -6.63
C ASP A 100 -1.64 -8.26 -5.69
N ARG A 101 -1.33 -8.57 -4.42
CA ARG A 101 -2.36 -8.86 -3.42
C ARG A 101 -3.21 -7.63 -3.12
N ILE A 102 -2.61 -6.45 -3.00
CA ILE A 102 -3.36 -5.19 -2.84
C ILE A 102 -4.26 -4.92 -4.04
N VAL A 103 -3.81 -5.20 -5.25
CA VAL A 103 -4.65 -5.11 -6.45
C VAL A 103 -5.82 -6.09 -6.38
N PHE A 104 -5.58 -7.32 -5.95
CA PHE A 104 -6.62 -8.35 -5.81
C PHE A 104 -7.67 -7.97 -4.76
N ASP A 105 -7.23 -7.56 -3.56
CA ASP A 105 -8.09 -7.26 -2.43
C ASP A 105 -8.83 -5.92 -2.62
N TYR A 106 -8.13 -4.89 -3.13
CA TYR A 106 -8.62 -3.51 -3.15
C TYR A 106 -8.93 -2.94 -4.53
N GLY A 107 -8.50 -3.57 -5.62
CA GLY A 107 -8.64 -3.04 -6.98
C GLY A 107 -10.08 -2.76 -7.39
N GLN A 108 -11.05 -3.53 -6.91
CA GLN A 108 -12.47 -3.31 -7.21
C GLN A 108 -13.07 -2.03 -6.60
N TYR A 109 -12.40 -1.41 -5.61
CA TYR A 109 -12.92 -0.26 -4.91
C TYR A 109 -12.51 1.07 -5.54
N GLU A 110 -13.36 2.07 -5.34
CA GLU A 110 -13.08 3.45 -5.74
C GLU A 110 -12.09 4.14 -4.79
N GLY A 111 -11.30 5.08 -5.32
CA GLY A 111 -10.27 5.79 -4.55
C GLY A 111 -10.82 6.48 -3.29
N TRP A 112 -12.00 7.12 -3.38
CA TRP A 112 -12.62 7.79 -2.24
C TRP A 112 -13.01 6.80 -1.12
N TYR A 113 -13.41 5.57 -1.47
CA TYR A 113 -13.78 4.55 -0.51
C TYR A 113 -12.54 3.99 0.18
N LEU A 114 -11.48 3.72 -0.60
CA LEU A 114 -10.19 3.29 -0.06
C LEU A 114 -9.59 4.34 0.89
N ALA A 115 -9.67 5.61 0.52
CA ALA A 115 -9.23 6.69 1.38
C ALA A 115 -10.07 6.79 2.67
N ASP A 116 -11.39 6.59 2.59
CA ASP A 116 -12.23 6.50 3.79
C ASP A 116 -11.85 5.34 4.71
N LEU A 117 -11.51 4.18 4.15
CA LEU A 117 -10.98 3.06 4.92
C LEU A 117 -9.66 3.44 5.61
N ALA A 118 -8.72 4.05 4.88
CA ALA A 118 -7.44 4.46 5.44
C ALA A 118 -7.59 5.52 6.56
N ARG A 119 -8.54 6.45 6.43
CA ARG A 119 -8.84 7.46 7.47
C ARG A 119 -9.38 6.87 8.78
N ARG A 120 -9.90 5.64 8.77
CA ARG A 120 -10.37 4.94 9.98
C ARG A 120 -9.21 4.31 10.76
N GLU A 121 -8.05 4.17 10.15
CA GLU A 121 -6.87 3.56 10.77
C GLU A 121 -6.27 4.46 11.86
N ALA A 122 -5.58 3.82 12.81
CA ALA A 122 -4.99 4.52 13.94
C ALA A 122 -3.88 5.48 13.49
N SER A 123 -3.06 5.06 12.52
CA SER A 123 -1.98 5.88 11.95
C SER A 123 -2.48 7.22 11.42
N TRP A 124 -3.57 7.19 10.66
CA TRP A 124 -4.16 8.43 10.12
C TRP A 124 -4.82 9.25 11.23
N ARG A 125 -5.58 8.63 12.14
CA ARG A 125 -6.22 9.38 13.23
C ARG A 125 -5.19 10.05 14.15
N ASN A 126 -4.10 9.36 14.46
CA ASN A 126 -3.04 9.87 15.33
C ASN A 126 -2.28 11.05 14.71
N SER A 127 -2.04 11.02 13.39
CA SER A 127 -1.44 12.18 12.70
C SER A 127 -2.33 13.42 12.76
N ARG A 128 -3.64 13.25 12.95
CA ARG A 128 -4.63 14.34 13.08
C ARG A 128 -4.90 14.81 14.51
N ILE A 129 -4.44 14.10 15.55
CA ILE A 129 -4.82 14.36 16.95
C ILE A 129 -4.10 15.56 17.61
N SER A 130 -3.07 16.15 16.99
CA SER A 130 -2.42 17.32 17.59
C SER A 130 -3.08 18.65 17.21
N VAL A 131 -3.79 19.20 18.18
CA VAL A 131 -4.34 20.55 18.19
C VAL A 131 -3.22 21.59 18.33
N ALA A 132 -2.95 22.31 17.24
CA ALA A 132 -2.82 23.76 17.26
C ALA A 132 -3.52 24.26 16.00
N ALA A 133 -4.49 25.18 16.18
CA ALA A 133 -5.43 25.64 15.14
C ALA A 133 -4.79 26.42 13.97
N GLU A 134 -3.48 26.27 13.77
CA GLU A 134 -2.63 27.02 12.83
C GLU A 134 -1.60 26.13 12.10
N ALA A 135 -1.59 24.81 12.32
CA ALA A 135 -0.72 23.92 11.56
C ALA A 135 -1.32 23.67 10.17
N THR A 136 -0.88 24.47 9.18
CA THR A 136 -1.23 24.30 7.76
C THR A 136 -0.63 23.03 7.15
N GLU A 137 0.35 22.43 7.81
CA GLU A 137 1.10 21.28 7.31
C GLU A 137 0.57 19.97 7.91
N PRO A 138 0.33 18.94 7.07
CA PRO A 138 -0.06 17.62 7.54
C PRO A 138 1.07 17.01 8.37
N LYS A 139 0.72 16.20 9.37
CA LYS A 139 1.71 15.41 10.09
C LYS A 139 1.94 14.07 9.41
N LEU A 140 3.15 13.56 9.58
CA LEU A 140 3.51 12.23 9.14
C LEU A 140 2.68 11.17 9.90
N LEU A 141 2.36 10.09 9.19
CA LEU A 141 1.88 8.84 9.77
C LEU A 141 3.11 8.09 10.28
N GLU A 142 3.24 7.99 11.59
CA GLU A 142 4.34 7.27 12.22
C GLU A 142 4.31 5.79 11.80
N LEU A 143 5.46 5.25 11.39
CA LEU A 143 5.56 3.84 10.97
C LEU A 143 5.12 2.88 12.09
N ALA A 144 5.35 3.27 13.35
CA ALA A 144 4.90 2.52 14.52
C ALA A 144 3.36 2.40 14.59
N ASP A 145 2.63 3.43 14.18
CA ASP A 145 1.17 3.38 14.15
C ASP A 145 0.68 2.55 12.96
N ILE A 146 1.34 2.62 11.80
CA ILE A 146 1.02 1.75 10.66
C ILE A 146 1.27 0.28 11.03
N ARG A 147 2.31 0.00 11.83
CA ARG A 147 2.57 -1.34 12.41
C ARG A 147 1.45 -1.79 13.35
N GLU A 148 0.84 -0.88 14.09
CA GLU A 148 -0.32 -1.21 14.92
C GLU A 148 -1.54 -1.56 14.06
N ASP A 149 -1.78 -0.80 12.99
CA ASP A 149 -2.86 -1.09 12.05
C ASP A 149 -2.64 -2.42 11.31
N ALA A 150 -1.38 -2.77 11.03
CA ALA A 150 -0.98 -4.03 10.40
C ALA A 150 -1.39 -5.27 11.22
N LYS A 151 -1.50 -5.17 12.55
CA LYS A 151 -1.91 -6.31 13.41
C LYS A 151 -3.34 -6.79 13.16
N LYS A 152 -4.18 -5.95 12.51
CA LYS A 152 -5.57 -6.29 12.17
C LYS A 152 -5.66 -7.05 10.83
N VAL A 153 -4.58 -7.07 10.05
CA VAL A 153 -4.55 -7.73 8.75
C VAL A 153 -4.51 -9.23 8.98
N ARG A 154 -5.61 -9.91 8.66
CA ARG A 154 -5.67 -11.37 8.59
C ARG A 154 -5.41 -11.80 7.15
N ILE A 155 -4.40 -12.63 6.93
CA ILE A 155 -4.04 -13.11 5.60
C ILE A 155 -4.80 -14.40 5.36
N TYR A 156 -5.61 -14.45 4.31
CA TYR A 156 -6.32 -15.65 3.91
C TYR A 156 -5.55 -16.34 2.78
N ASP A 157 -5.23 -17.60 2.99
CA ASP A 157 -4.64 -18.47 1.98
C ASP A 157 -5.75 -19.20 1.23
N SER A 158 -5.93 -18.85 -0.04
CA SER A 158 -6.96 -19.43 -0.90
C SER A 158 -6.62 -20.85 -1.39
N LEU A 159 -5.36 -21.27 -1.32
CA LEU A 159 -4.94 -22.63 -1.65
C LEU A 159 -5.37 -23.60 -0.54
N PHE A 160 -5.26 -23.17 0.71
CA PHE A 160 -5.59 -23.98 1.88
C PHE A 160 -6.96 -23.67 2.50
N ASP A 161 -7.68 -22.66 2.01
CA ASP A 161 -9.00 -22.21 2.50
C ASP A 161 -8.99 -21.88 4.00
N VAL A 162 -7.93 -21.20 4.47
CA VAL A 162 -7.69 -20.88 5.89
C VAL A 162 -7.02 -19.54 6.05
N TYR A 163 -7.18 -18.90 7.21
CA TYR A 163 -6.34 -17.77 7.56
C TYR A 163 -4.97 -18.25 8.07
N LEU A 164 -3.89 -17.52 7.75
CA LEU A 164 -2.54 -17.89 8.17
C LEU A 164 -2.39 -17.93 9.70
N ASP A 165 -3.14 -17.10 10.43
CA ASP A 165 -3.18 -17.12 11.89
C ASP A 165 -3.91 -18.36 12.46
N GLU A 166 -4.71 -19.06 11.65
CA GLU A 166 -5.37 -20.33 12.00
C GLU A 166 -4.49 -21.55 11.69
N LEU A 167 -3.48 -21.42 10.82
CA LEU A 167 -2.52 -22.49 10.50
C LEU A 167 -1.54 -22.77 11.66
N GLU A 168 -1.17 -21.74 12.42
CA GLU A 168 -0.32 -21.90 13.61
C GLU A 168 -1.01 -22.72 14.71
N GLU A 169 -2.34 -22.77 14.72
CA GLU A 169 -3.14 -23.59 15.64
C GLU A 169 -3.30 -25.04 15.16
N PHE A 170 -2.87 -25.38 13.94
CA PHE A 170 -2.94 -26.73 13.39
C PHE A 170 -1.79 -27.59 13.92
N GLU A 171 -1.88 -28.04 15.18
CA GLU A 171 -1.14 -29.20 15.69
C GLU A 171 -1.69 -30.49 15.03
N GLY A 172 -1.56 -30.60 13.70
CA GLY A 172 -1.85 -31.86 13.03
C GLY A 172 -0.84 -32.90 13.50
N GLU A 173 -1.31 -33.96 14.17
CA GLU A 173 -0.50 -35.15 14.41
C GLU A 173 0.15 -35.54 13.09
N VAL A 174 1.47 -35.37 13.02
CA VAL A 174 2.25 -35.85 11.89
C VAL A 174 2.01 -37.34 11.85
N LEU A 175 1.32 -37.83 10.81
CA LEU A 175 1.29 -39.26 10.52
C LEU A 175 2.73 -39.67 10.24
N GLU A 176 3.43 -40.16 11.26
CA GLU A 176 4.75 -40.72 11.09
C GLU A 176 4.67 -41.91 10.12
N PRO A 177 5.55 -41.95 9.11
CA PRO A 177 5.51 -42.96 8.04
C PRO A 177 5.85 -44.38 8.51
#